data_AF-A0A964XC20-F1
#
_entry.id   AF-A0A964XC20-F1
#
_cell.length_a   1.000
_cell.length_b   1.000
_cell.length_c   1.000
_cell.angle_alpha   90.00
_cell.angle_beta   90.00
_cell.angle_gamma   90.00
#
_symmetry.space_group_name_H-M   'P 1'
#
loop_
_entity.id
_entity.type
_entity.pdbx_description
1 polymer ?
#
loop_
_entity_poly.entity_id
_entity_poly.type
_entity_poly.pdbx_seq_one_letter_code
_entity_poly.pdbx_strand_id
1 'polypeptide(L)'
;MNHYRSLLIVTTCLFLSAGVFIVSLHAQDDGASGVNHQKMLDRDPWVWNEDYASLLFCISQAGDTYDIHIRSPHDQRSKLHFSVHREGKTVYEWVGHRYTVFRILGDRLYYPRFHFSSSGGEVVAVDLKTGEEMWRTPLQALGPIEHSAYLNRIIVNASDETVLIQGNESLGRYVEIKNAETGNTIAHRIYDDDRVEKVTQ
;
A
#
# COMPACT_ATOMS: atom_id res chain seq x y z
N MET A 1 -55.20 -30.94 37.79
CA MET A 1 -56.58 -30.43 38.04
C MET A 1 -56.46 -29.13 38.82
N ASN A 2 -57.33 -28.17 38.49
CA ASN A 2 -57.45 -26.77 38.98
C ASN A 2 -56.39 -25.82 38.37
N HIS A 3 -56.60 -25.03 37.30
CA HIS A 3 -57.67 -24.14 36.79
C HIS A 3 -57.82 -22.75 37.49
N TYR A 4 -57.82 -21.72 36.63
CA TYR A 4 -58.27 -20.30 36.74
C TYR A 4 -57.27 -19.29 37.34
N ARG A 5 -56.63 -18.43 36.51
CA ARG A 5 -57.07 -17.18 35.83
C ARG A 5 -56.71 -15.93 36.63
N SER A 6 -55.93 -15.02 36.05
CA SER A 6 -56.26 -13.59 35.99
C SER A 6 -55.40 -12.86 34.95
N LEU A 7 -56.12 -12.29 34.00
CA LEU A 7 -55.71 -11.39 32.94
C LEU A 7 -55.82 -9.96 33.52
N LEU A 8 -54.77 -9.15 33.45
CA LEU A 8 -54.89 -7.71 33.61
C LEU A 8 -54.20 -7.01 32.44
N ILE A 9 -55.01 -6.32 31.65
CA ILE A 9 -54.64 -5.40 30.58
C ILE A 9 -54.57 -4.00 31.22
N VAL A 10 -53.43 -3.32 31.11
CA VAL A 10 -53.30 -1.85 31.26
C VAL A 10 -52.16 -1.43 30.31
N THR A 11 -52.49 -0.94 29.11
CA THR A 11 -52.55 0.49 28.71
C THR A 11 -51.18 1.18 28.66
N THR A 12 -50.64 1.22 27.43
CA THR A 12 -49.99 2.34 26.72
C THR A 12 -49.16 3.38 27.48
N CYS A 13 -47.88 3.50 27.13
CA CYS A 13 -47.25 4.80 26.89
C CYS A 13 -46.11 4.66 25.87
N LEU A 14 -46.34 5.20 24.68
CA LEU A 14 -45.30 5.52 23.70
C LEU A 14 -44.33 6.53 24.33
N PHE A 15 -43.03 6.26 24.24
CA PHE A 15 -42.02 7.31 24.12
C PHE A 15 -41.12 6.97 22.94
N LEU A 16 -41.39 7.64 21.81
CA LEU A 16 -40.39 7.86 20.77
C LEU A 16 -39.31 8.77 21.37
N SER A 17 -38.13 8.22 21.66
CA SER A 17 -36.91 9.02 21.68
C SER A 17 -36.15 8.71 20.40
N ALA A 18 -36.28 9.60 19.41
CA ALA A 18 -35.37 9.66 18.28
C ALA A 18 -33.97 9.99 18.84
N GLY A 19 -33.18 8.96 19.11
CA GLY A 19 -31.76 9.09 19.36
C GLY A 19 -31.08 9.47 18.06
N VAL A 20 -30.81 10.76 17.89
CA VAL A 20 -29.88 11.24 16.88
C VAL A 20 -28.51 10.63 17.19
N PHE A 21 -28.15 9.57 16.47
CA PHE A 21 -26.75 9.16 16.37
C PHE A 21 -26.04 10.26 15.59
N ILE A 22 -25.49 11.24 16.30
CA ILE A 22 -24.40 12.03 15.75
C ILE A 22 -23.24 11.04 15.62
N VAL A 23 -23.07 10.50 14.41
CA VAL A 23 -21.77 9.96 14.01
C VAL A 23 -20.86 11.18 13.95
N SER A 24 -20.23 11.48 15.08
CA SER A 24 -19.08 12.38 15.10
C SER A 24 -18.02 11.69 14.26
N LEU A 25 -17.93 12.13 13.00
CA LEU A 25 -16.80 11.90 12.12
C LEU A 25 -15.58 12.48 12.86
N HIS A 26 -14.95 11.67 13.70
CA HIS A 26 -13.62 11.97 14.16
C HIS A 26 -12.77 11.90 12.90
N ALA A 27 -12.38 13.06 12.39
CA ALA A 27 -11.16 13.16 11.61
C ALA A 27 -10.09 12.53 12.49
N GLN A 28 -9.73 11.31 12.14
CA GLN A 28 -8.64 10.59 12.77
C GLN A 28 -7.40 11.46 12.55
N ASP A 29 -6.75 11.83 13.65
CA ASP A 29 -5.50 12.57 13.65
C ASP A 29 -4.45 11.67 12.97
N ASP A 30 -4.28 11.85 11.66
CA ASP A 30 -3.45 11.02 10.80
C ASP A 30 -1.96 11.28 11.12
N GLY A 31 -1.42 10.56 12.11
CA GLY A 31 0.02 10.35 12.26
C GLY A 31 0.73 11.38 13.12
N ALA A 32 0.70 11.17 14.44
CA ALA A 32 1.42 11.94 15.44
C ALA A 32 2.94 11.66 15.45
N SER A 33 3.65 12.04 14.39
CA SER A 33 5.03 12.51 14.50
C SER A 33 5.06 13.93 13.98
N GLY A 34 5.58 14.89 14.75
CA GLY A 34 5.62 16.32 14.37
C GLY A 34 6.49 16.63 13.13
N VAL A 35 6.77 15.62 12.31
CA VAL A 35 7.58 15.64 11.10
C VAL A 35 6.72 16.08 9.93
N ASN A 36 7.10 17.18 9.28
CA ASN A 36 6.47 17.60 8.04
C ASN A 36 7.16 16.90 6.85
N HIS A 37 6.62 15.75 6.45
CA HIS A 37 7.15 14.94 5.36
C HIS A 37 7.24 15.68 4.02
N GLN A 38 6.26 16.53 3.70
CA GLN A 38 6.29 17.31 2.46
C GLN A 38 7.50 18.26 2.46
N LYS A 39 7.72 18.99 3.57
CA LYS A 39 8.86 19.89 3.70
C LYS A 39 10.22 19.17 3.64
N MET A 40 10.29 17.90 4.06
CA MET A 40 11.48 17.07 3.86
C MET A 40 11.67 16.78 2.37
N LEU A 41 10.63 16.25 1.71
CA LEU A 41 10.69 15.94 0.28
C LEU A 41 11.04 17.17 -0.56
N ASP A 42 10.52 18.36 -0.24
CA ASP A 42 10.80 19.60 -0.98
C ASP A 42 12.28 20.03 -0.93
N ARG A 43 13.03 19.57 0.07
CA ARG A 43 14.45 19.92 0.26
C ARG A 43 15.41 18.86 -0.25
N ASP A 44 15.03 17.60 -0.16
CA ASP A 44 15.92 16.49 -0.48
C ASP A 44 16.05 16.31 -2.00
N PRO A 45 17.25 16.01 -2.51
CA PRO A 45 17.42 15.65 -3.92
C PRO A 45 16.86 14.25 -4.19
N TRP A 46 16.50 13.98 -5.44
CA TRP A 46 16.16 12.63 -5.84
C TRP A 46 17.41 11.74 -5.85
N VAL A 47 17.33 10.59 -5.17
CA VAL A 47 18.40 9.59 -5.09
C VAL A 47 17.82 8.24 -5.45
N TRP A 48 18.57 7.46 -6.24
CA TRP A 48 18.20 6.12 -6.65
C TRP A 48 19.32 5.14 -6.42
N ASN A 49 18.97 4.01 -5.81
CA ASN A 49 19.87 2.89 -5.64
C ASN A 49 19.32 1.69 -6.40
N GLU A 50 20.06 1.26 -7.43
CA GLU A 50 19.71 0.14 -8.27
C GLU A 50 19.52 -1.18 -7.50
N ASP A 51 20.32 -1.38 -6.45
CA ASP A 51 20.23 -2.58 -5.61
C ASP A 51 18.90 -2.62 -4.86
N TYR A 52 18.41 -1.48 -4.40
CA TYR A 52 17.14 -1.39 -3.66
C TYR A 52 15.92 -1.59 -4.55
N ALA A 53 16.09 -1.44 -5.86
CA ALA A 53 15.08 -1.73 -6.88
C ALA A 53 15.16 -3.18 -7.39
N SER A 54 15.79 -4.09 -6.62
CA SER A 54 15.99 -5.48 -6.99
C SER A 54 15.21 -6.43 -6.08
N LEU A 55 14.68 -7.49 -6.68
CA LEU A 55 13.96 -8.54 -5.97
C LEU A 55 14.85 -9.27 -4.96
N LEU A 56 16.13 -9.48 -5.28
CA LEU A 56 17.09 -10.13 -4.39
C LEU A 56 17.34 -9.31 -3.12
N PHE A 57 17.41 -7.98 -3.26
CA PHE A 57 17.48 -7.11 -2.10
C PHE A 57 16.25 -7.28 -1.20
N CYS A 58 15.04 -7.22 -1.75
CA CYS A 58 13.81 -7.43 -0.97
C CYS A 58 13.82 -8.73 -0.16
N ILE A 59 14.25 -9.84 -0.78
CA ILE A 59 14.39 -11.14 -0.11
C ILE A 59 15.42 -11.07 1.03
N SER A 60 16.58 -10.45 0.80
CA SER A 60 17.61 -10.29 1.83
C SER A 60 17.13 -9.48 3.05
N GLN A 61 16.08 -8.66 2.87
CA GLN A 61 15.53 -7.79 3.90
C GLN A 61 14.27 -8.38 4.57
N ALA A 62 13.83 -9.58 4.19
CA ALA A 62 12.60 -10.21 4.70
C ALA A 62 12.69 -10.69 6.17
N GLY A 63 13.90 -10.72 6.74
CA GLY A 63 14.16 -11.22 8.09
C GLY A 63 14.26 -12.74 8.15
N ASP A 64 14.11 -13.30 9.35
CA ASP A 64 14.21 -14.74 9.64
C ASP A 64 12.85 -15.40 9.95
N THR A 65 11.78 -14.61 10.00
CA THR A 65 10.44 -15.07 10.39
C THR A 65 9.67 -15.68 9.22
N TYR A 66 9.95 -15.23 8.00
CA TYR A 66 9.21 -15.61 6.80
C TYR A 66 10.11 -16.15 5.71
N ASP A 67 9.68 -17.24 5.07
CA ASP A 67 10.27 -17.72 3.83
C ASP A 67 9.55 -17.09 2.63
N ILE A 68 10.31 -16.68 1.61
CA ILE A 68 9.77 -16.13 0.36
C ILE A 68 9.97 -17.13 -0.75
N HIS A 69 8.86 -17.63 -1.30
CA HIS A 69 8.87 -18.52 -2.44
C HIS A 69 8.50 -17.75 -3.71
N ILE A 70 9.27 -17.96 -4.78
CA ILE A 70 9.05 -17.32 -6.08
C ILE A 70 8.99 -18.42 -7.13
N ARG A 71 7.85 -18.51 -7.80
CA ARG A 71 7.61 -19.49 -8.86
C ARG A 71 7.42 -18.77 -10.20
N SER A 72 8.25 -19.10 -11.18
CA SER A 72 8.11 -18.67 -12.56
C SER A 72 7.33 -19.71 -13.36
N PRO A 73 6.02 -19.52 -13.62
CA PRO A 73 5.25 -20.42 -14.48
C PRO A 73 5.79 -20.44 -15.92
N HIS A 74 5.82 -21.63 -16.53
CA HIS A 74 6.40 -21.83 -17.87
C HIS A 74 5.53 -21.27 -19.01
N ASP A 75 4.24 -21.13 -18.78
CA ASP A 75 3.22 -20.64 -19.72
C ASP A 75 3.01 -19.11 -19.64
N GLN A 76 3.58 -18.43 -18.64
CA GLN A 76 3.37 -17.01 -18.38
C GLN A 76 4.69 -16.27 -18.15
N ARG A 77 5.46 -16.08 -19.23
CA ARG A 77 6.85 -15.58 -19.22
C ARG A 77 7.10 -14.23 -18.51
N SER A 78 6.08 -13.40 -18.31
CA SER A 78 6.20 -12.10 -17.65
C SER A 78 5.72 -12.08 -16.19
N LYS A 79 5.09 -13.16 -15.72
CA LYS A 79 4.51 -13.24 -14.39
C LYS A 79 5.37 -14.09 -13.47
N LEU A 80 5.45 -13.65 -12.22
CA LEU A 80 6.03 -14.41 -11.13
C LEU A 80 4.96 -14.58 -10.05
N HIS A 81 4.82 -15.79 -9.52
CA HIS A 81 3.98 -16.06 -8.35
C HIS A 81 4.85 -15.96 -7.11
N PHE A 82 4.48 -15.08 -6.21
CA PHE A 82 5.12 -14.89 -4.92
C PHE A 82 4.25 -15.52 -3.85
N SER A 83 4.87 -16.17 -2.88
CA SER A 83 4.21 -16.58 -1.65
C SER A 83 5.10 -16.35 -0.44
N VAL A 84 4.48 -15.85 0.63
CA VAL A 84 5.10 -15.71 1.96
C VAL A 84 4.69 -16.92 2.78
N HIS A 85 5.65 -17.54 3.46
CA HIS A 85 5.41 -18.68 4.32
C HIS A 85 5.89 -18.38 5.74
N ARG A 86 5.15 -18.88 6.72
CA ARG A 86 5.53 -18.88 8.13
C ARG A 86 5.38 -20.29 8.66
N GLU A 87 6.44 -20.84 9.25
CA GLU A 87 6.46 -22.21 9.79
C GLU A 87 5.98 -23.27 8.77
N GLY A 88 6.41 -23.12 7.52
CA GLY A 88 6.08 -24.04 6.42
C GLY A 88 4.65 -23.92 5.87
N LYS A 89 3.88 -22.92 6.29
CA LYS A 89 2.53 -22.65 5.75
C LYS A 89 2.52 -21.35 4.96
N THR A 90 1.90 -21.37 3.78
CA THR A 90 1.60 -20.16 3.02
C THR A 90 0.66 -19.26 3.82
N VAL A 91 1.07 -18.01 4.07
CA VAL A 91 0.24 -17.00 4.74
C VAL A 91 -0.28 -15.95 3.78
N TYR A 92 0.39 -15.72 2.65
CA TYR A 92 -0.06 -14.78 1.63
C TYR A 92 0.54 -15.11 0.26
N GLU A 93 -0.20 -14.82 -0.81
CA GLU A 93 0.25 -15.01 -2.19
C GLU A 93 -0.15 -13.84 -3.08
N TRP A 94 0.71 -13.48 -4.03
CA TRP A 94 0.36 -12.51 -5.07
C TRP A 94 1.09 -12.80 -6.38
N VAL A 95 0.59 -12.18 -7.45
CA VAL A 95 1.23 -12.22 -8.77
C VAL A 95 1.95 -10.90 -9.00
N GLY A 96 3.23 -10.99 -9.37
CA GLY A 96 4.06 -9.87 -9.77
C GLY A 96 4.81 -10.17 -11.07
N HIS A 97 5.97 -9.53 -11.23
CA HIS A 97 6.85 -9.65 -12.40
C HIS A 97 8.31 -9.46 -11.98
N ARG A 98 9.25 -9.51 -12.93
CA ARG A 98 10.70 -9.43 -12.68
C ARG A 98 11.21 -8.14 -12.00
N TYR A 99 10.37 -7.12 -11.89
CA TYR A 99 10.67 -5.84 -11.22
C TYR A 99 9.80 -5.62 -10.00
N THR A 100 9.07 -6.64 -9.56
CA THR A 100 8.37 -6.58 -8.28
C THR A 100 9.40 -6.41 -7.18
N VAL A 101 9.17 -5.39 -6.36
CA VAL A 101 9.84 -5.16 -5.09
C VAL A 101 8.81 -5.33 -3.97
N PHE A 102 9.28 -5.59 -2.76
CA PHE A 102 8.44 -5.63 -1.58
C PHE A 102 9.28 -5.31 -0.34
N ARG A 103 8.62 -4.97 0.75
CA ARG A 103 9.21 -4.80 2.07
C ARG A 103 8.37 -5.56 3.09
N ILE A 104 9.01 -6.42 3.88
CA ILE A 104 8.43 -6.95 5.10
C ILE A 104 9.04 -6.20 6.27
N LEU A 105 8.19 -5.67 7.16
CA LEU A 105 8.57 -5.03 8.41
C LEU A 105 7.68 -5.58 9.53
N GLY A 106 8.26 -6.33 10.47
CA GLY A 106 7.47 -7.12 11.41
C GLY A 106 6.56 -8.10 10.66
N ASP A 107 5.27 -8.11 11.01
CA ASP A 107 4.26 -8.92 10.31
C ASP A 107 3.52 -8.13 9.21
N ARG A 108 4.08 -7.04 8.67
CA ARG A 108 3.45 -6.27 7.59
C ARG A 108 4.21 -6.43 6.28
N LEU A 109 3.50 -6.79 5.22
CA LEU A 109 4.03 -6.82 3.84
C LEU A 109 3.52 -5.60 3.08
N TYR A 110 4.45 -4.87 2.47
CA TYR A 110 4.18 -3.78 1.54
C TYR A 110 4.73 -4.11 0.17
N TYR A 111 3.91 -3.99 -0.87
CA TYR A 111 4.41 -4.15 -2.24
C TYR A 111 3.63 -3.26 -3.23
N PRO A 112 4.32 -2.64 -4.19
CA PRO A 112 3.68 -2.00 -5.33
C PRO A 112 3.16 -3.06 -6.31
N ARG A 113 1.92 -2.87 -6.76
CA ARG A 113 1.33 -3.56 -7.89
C ARG A 113 1.28 -2.59 -9.07
N PHE A 114 2.13 -2.84 -10.04
CA PHE A 114 2.28 -2.00 -11.22
C PHE A 114 2.57 -2.86 -12.44
N HIS A 115 2.53 -2.24 -13.62
CA HIS A 115 3.04 -2.87 -14.84
C HIS A 115 4.35 -2.19 -15.21
N PHE A 116 5.40 -2.98 -15.43
CA PHE A 116 6.74 -2.44 -15.72
C PHE A 116 6.82 -1.66 -17.05
N SER A 117 5.77 -1.70 -17.87
CA SER A 117 5.63 -0.90 -19.09
C SER A 117 4.45 0.08 -19.07
N SER A 118 4.09 0.58 -17.90
CA SER A 118 3.07 1.63 -17.71
C SER A 118 3.49 2.56 -16.57
N SER A 119 3.00 3.80 -16.55
CA SER A 119 3.25 4.72 -15.43
C SER A 119 2.39 4.38 -14.22
N GLY A 120 2.86 4.76 -13.04
CA GLY A 120 2.15 4.64 -11.77
C GLY A 120 1.90 3.19 -11.34
N GLY A 121 0.80 3.00 -10.63
CA GLY A 121 0.43 1.72 -10.02
C GLY A 121 -0.35 1.94 -8.73
N GLU A 122 -0.40 0.91 -7.91
CA GLU A 122 -0.95 0.97 -6.56
C GLU A 122 0.01 0.33 -5.57
N VAL A 123 -0.12 0.63 -4.28
CA VAL A 123 0.60 -0.05 -3.21
C VAL A 123 -0.40 -0.83 -2.38
N VAL A 124 -0.02 -2.03 -2.01
CA VAL A 124 -0.80 -2.93 -1.17
C VAL A 124 -0.06 -3.12 0.15
N ALA A 125 -0.79 -3.07 1.26
CA ALA A 125 -0.33 -3.49 2.57
C ALA A 125 -1.13 -4.69 3.06
N VAL A 126 -0.45 -5.64 3.70
CA VAL A 126 -1.04 -6.90 4.17
C VAL A 126 -0.55 -7.18 5.58
N ASP A 127 -1.48 -7.59 6.45
CA ASP A 127 -1.15 -8.19 7.73
C ASP A 127 -0.83 -9.68 7.51
N LEU A 128 0.43 -10.07 7.66
CA LEU A 128 0.90 -11.43 7.47
C LEU A 128 0.53 -12.38 8.62
N LYS A 129 -0.02 -11.89 9.74
CA LYS A 129 -0.59 -12.75 10.78
C LYS A 129 -1.94 -13.31 10.33
N THR A 130 -2.75 -12.47 9.71
CA THR A 130 -4.11 -12.83 9.26
C THR A 130 -4.16 -13.24 7.79
N GLY A 131 -3.19 -12.79 6.99
CA GLY A 131 -3.19 -12.89 5.54
C GLY A 131 -4.12 -11.88 4.85
N GLU A 132 -4.66 -10.91 5.60
CA GLU A 132 -5.64 -9.95 5.10
C GLU A 132 -4.98 -8.66 4.60
N GLU A 133 -5.52 -8.11 3.52
CA GLU A 133 -5.15 -6.80 3.01
C GLU A 133 -5.61 -5.71 3.98
N MET A 134 -4.66 -4.95 4.52
CA MET A 134 -4.94 -3.80 5.36
C MET A 134 -5.50 -2.65 4.51
N TRP A 135 -4.83 -2.39 3.38
CA TRP A 135 -5.25 -1.37 2.42
C TRP A 135 -4.58 -1.59 1.06
N ARG A 136 -5.18 -0.97 0.06
CA ARG A 136 -4.66 -0.82 -1.30
C ARG A 136 -5.00 0.56 -1.81
N THR A 137 -3.98 1.30 -2.19
CA THR A 137 -4.14 2.71 -2.56
C THR A 137 -3.37 3.00 -3.84
N PRO A 138 -3.97 3.70 -4.81
CA PRO A 138 -3.26 4.19 -5.99
C PRO A 138 -2.05 5.05 -5.61
N LEU A 139 -1.02 5.01 -6.46
CA LEU A 139 0.07 5.98 -6.43
C LEU A 139 -0.36 7.23 -7.17
N GLN A 140 0.03 8.39 -6.65
CA GLN A 140 -0.08 9.65 -7.40
C GLN A 140 0.92 9.64 -8.57
N ALA A 141 2.14 9.14 -8.32
CA ALA A 141 3.19 8.98 -9.32
C ALA A 141 3.38 10.24 -10.19
N LEU A 142 3.66 10.09 -11.49
CA LEU A 142 3.74 11.21 -12.43
C LEU A 142 2.37 11.70 -12.93
N GLY A 143 1.27 11.17 -12.41
CA GLY A 143 -0.08 11.39 -12.95
C GLY A 143 -0.40 10.53 -14.19
N PRO A 144 -1.52 10.81 -14.88
CA PRO A 144 -1.93 10.08 -16.08
C PRO A 144 -0.99 10.39 -17.25
N ILE A 145 -0.48 9.33 -17.90
CA ILE A 145 0.43 9.45 -19.03
C ILE A 145 0.00 8.46 -20.13
N GLU A 146 -0.21 8.96 -21.36
CA GLU A 146 -0.65 8.16 -22.51
C GLU A 146 0.46 7.93 -23.55
N HIS A 147 1.32 6.90 -23.43
CA HIS A 147 2.17 6.43 -24.53
C HIS A 147 2.55 4.93 -24.40
N SER A 148 3.22 4.36 -25.41
CA SER A 148 3.41 2.91 -25.58
C SER A 148 4.80 2.35 -25.25
N ALA A 149 5.73 3.16 -24.72
CA ALA A 149 7.11 2.74 -24.43
C ALA A 149 7.60 3.24 -23.06
N TYR A 150 7.05 2.67 -21.98
CA TYR A 150 7.45 2.98 -20.62
C TYR A 150 8.35 1.90 -20.02
N LEU A 151 9.33 2.32 -19.24
CA LEU A 151 9.91 1.53 -18.17
C LEU A 151 9.45 2.17 -16.87
N ASN A 152 8.89 1.36 -15.99
CA ASN A 152 8.55 1.76 -14.64
C ASN A 152 9.31 0.86 -13.66
N ARG A 153 9.98 1.49 -12.71
CA ARG A 153 10.69 0.83 -11.61
C ARG A 153 10.36 1.55 -10.33
N ILE A 154 10.13 0.77 -9.28
CA ILE A 154 9.74 1.27 -7.98
C ILE A 154 10.69 0.70 -6.93
N ILE A 155 11.04 1.52 -5.95
CA ILE A 155 11.59 1.09 -4.66
C ILE A 155 10.50 1.31 -3.62
N VAL A 156 10.32 0.35 -2.71
CA VAL A 156 9.47 0.48 -1.53
C VAL A 156 10.30 0.27 -0.28
N ASN A 157 10.18 1.18 0.68
CA ASN A 157 10.71 1.03 2.02
C ASN A 157 9.62 1.38 3.03
N ALA A 158 9.77 0.91 4.26
CA ALA A 158 8.77 1.11 5.29
C ALA A 158 9.41 1.30 6.66
N SER A 159 8.73 2.09 7.47
CA SER A 159 8.87 2.21 8.93
C SER A 159 7.52 1.89 9.57
N ASP A 160 7.44 1.94 10.90
CA ASP A 160 6.18 1.69 11.60
C ASP A 160 5.09 2.73 11.26
N GLU A 161 5.49 3.95 10.88
CA GLU A 161 4.57 5.07 10.60
C GLU A 161 4.33 5.30 9.12
N THR A 162 5.32 5.02 8.27
CA THR A 162 5.28 5.42 6.86
C THR A 162 5.79 4.35 5.89
N VAL A 163 5.24 4.38 4.69
CA VAL A 163 5.74 3.65 3.51
C VAL A 163 6.28 4.67 2.53
N LEU A 164 7.57 4.60 2.23
CA LEU A 164 8.24 5.45 1.25
C LEU A 164 8.33 4.71 -0.07
N ILE A 165 7.86 5.35 -1.13
CA ILE A 165 7.86 4.87 -2.50
C ILE A 165 8.72 5.80 -3.34
N GLN A 166 9.66 5.25 -4.09
CA GLN A 166 10.42 6.00 -5.08
C GLN A 166 10.14 5.43 -6.46
N GLY A 167 9.70 6.27 -7.38
CA GLY A 167 9.46 5.91 -8.77
C GLY A 167 10.57 6.40 -9.69
N ASN A 168 11.02 5.50 -10.56
CA ASN A 168 11.95 5.77 -11.65
C ASN A 168 11.28 5.33 -12.96
N GLU A 169 10.57 6.26 -13.58
CA GLU A 169 9.79 6.04 -14.79
C GLU A 169 10.45 6.71 -16.00
N SER A 170 10.14 6.29 -17.23
CA SER A 170 10.76 6.88 -18.44
C SER A 170 10.64 8.41 -18.53
N LEU A 171 9.56 9.01 -18.01
CA LEU A 171 9.26 10.44 -18.16
C LEU A 171 9.53 11.29 -16.92
N GLY A 172 10.03 10.69 -15.84
CA GLY A 172 10.28 11.47 -14.63
C GLY A 172 10.54 10.60 -13.43
N ARG A 173 10.77 11.27 -12.32
CA ARG A 173 11.04 10.65 -11.03
C ARG A 173 10.06 11.19 -10.01
N TYR A 174 9.70 10.37 -9.04
CA TYR A 174 8.90 10.84 -7.92
C TYR A 174 9.29 10.14 -6.63
N VAL A 175 8.92 10.79 -5.52
CA VAL A 175 8.88 10.18 -4.19
C VAL A 175 7.48 10.40 -3.63
N GLU A 176 6.87 9.34 -3.12
CA GLU A 176 5.58 9.38 -2.43
C GLU A 176 5.74 8.73 -1.05
N ILE A 177 5.19 9.36 -0.02
CA ILE A 177 5.15 8.82 1.34
C ILE A 177 3.70 8.58 1.69
N LYS A 178 3.38 7.35 2.07
CA LYS A 178 2.06 6.93 2.54
C LYS A 178 2.08 6.66 4.04
N ASN A 179 0.96 6.90 4.71
CA ASN A 179 0.71 6.43 6.06
C ASN A 179 0.73 4.89 6.06
N ALA A 180 1.51 4.27 6.95
CA ALA A 180 1.66 2.81 6.98
C ALA A 180 0.39 2.08 7.43
N GLU A 181 -0.48 2.74 8.21
CA GLU A 181 -1.72 2.17 8.72
C GLU A 181 -2.88 2.33 7.74
N THR A 182 -2.99 3.49 7.08
CA THR A 182 -4.18 3.82 6.26
C THR A 182 -3.94 3.81 4.75
N GLY A 183 -2.68 3.84 4.30
CA GLY A 183 -2.33 3.96 2.88
C GLY A 183 -2.52 5.38 2.30
N ASN A 184 -3.02 6.33 3.09
CA ASN A 184 -3.19 7.72 2.67
C ASN A 184 -1.85 8.34 2.29
N THR A 185 -1.81 9.06 1.17
CA THR A 185 -0.61 9.82 0.79
C THR A 185 -0.45 11.03 1.73
N ILE A 186 0.68 11.08 2.44
CA ILE A 186 1.02 12.17 3.37
C ILE A 186 1.92 13.20 2.67
N ALA A 187 2.79 12.75 1.75
CA ALA A 187 3.64 13.64 0.97
C ALA A 187 3.91 13.07 -0.43
N HIS A 188 4.07 13.95 -1.39
CA HIS A 188 4.39 13.58 -2.76
C HIS A 188 5.20 14.67 -3.43
N ARG A 189 6.23 14.26 -4.18
CA ARG A 189 7.05 15.17 -4.99
C ARG A 189 7.45 14.51 -6.28
N ILE A 190 7.19 15.20 -7.38
CA ILE A 190 7.76 14.92 -8.70
C ILE A 190 9.08 15.69 -8.80
N TYR A 191 10.08 15.06 -9.39
CA TYR A 191 11.37 15.68 -9.68
C TYR A 191 11.48 15.79 -11.20
N ASP A 192 11.60 17.03 -11.66
CA ASP A 192 11.85 17.33 -13.05
C ASP A 192 13.17 16.68 -13.46
N ASP A 193 13.12 15.97 -14.57
CA ASP A 193 14.32 15.45 -15.21
C ASP A 193 14.81 16.54 -16.16
N ASP A 194 16.00 17.10 -15.94
CA ASP A 194 16.64 18.04 -16.87
C ASP A 194 16.79 17.45 -18.29
N ARG A 195 16.51 16.15 -18.48
CA ARG A 195 16.41 15.48 -19.79
C ARG A 195 15.10 15.74 -20.55
N VAL A 196 14.12 16.44 -19.98
CA VAL A 196 12.82 16.73 -20.63
C VAL A 196 12.78 18.13 -21.29
N GLU A 197 13.80 18.97 -21.11
CA GLU A 197 14.00 20.12 -22.00
C GLU A 197 14.48 19.65 -23.38
N LYS A 198 13.51 19.42 -24.29
CA LYS A 198 13.54 19.47 -25.77
C LYS A 198 12.78 18.32 -26.42
N VAL A 199 11.45 18.35 -26.33
CA VAL A 199 10.59 17.87 -27.42
C VAL A 199 9.48 18.88 -27.66
N THR A 200 9.86 20.08 -28.04
CA THR A 200 8.98 21.00 -28.77
C THR A 200 9.83 21.95 -29.61
N GLN A 201 10.12 21.51 -30.84
CA GLN A 201 10.31 22.36 -32.01
C GLN A 201 9.59 21.70 -33.18
#